data_AF-A0A3B9DCV5-F1
#
_entry.id   AF-A0A3B9DCV5-F1
#
_cell.length_a   1.000
_cell.length_b   1.000
_cell.length_c   1.000
_cell.angle_alpha   90.00
_cell.angle_beta   90.00
_cell.angle_gamma   90.00
#
_symmetry.space_group_name_H-M   'P 1'
#
loop_
_entity.id
_entity.type
_entity.pdbx_description
1 polymer ?
#
loop_
_entity_poly.entity_id
_entity_poly.type
_entity_poly.pdbx_seq_one_letter_code
_entity_poly.pdbx_strand_id
1 'polypeptide(L)' 'IDMNTDHTLEEVGKQFDVTRERIRQIEAKALRKLRHPTRTESLKSFLDNK' A
#
# COMPACT_ATOMS: atom_id res chain seq x y z
N ILE A 1 -5.07 -6.52 7.27
CA ILE A 1 -5.21 -5.09 7.62
C ILE A 1 -6.67 -4.92 7.95
N ASP A 2 -6.98 -4.84 9.24
CA ASP A 2 -8.37 -4.80 9.73
C ASP A 2 -8.90 -3.37 9.64
N MET A 3 -9.15 -2.94 8.40
CA MET A 3 -9.91 -1.74 8.10
C MET A 3 -11.14 -2.24 7.35
N ASN A 4 -12.31 -2.11 7.97
CA ASN A 4 -13.58 -2.63 7.45
C ASN A 4 -14.04 -1.91 6.15
N THR A 5 -13.32 -0.88 5.71
CA THR A 5 -13.63 -0.10 4.51
C THR A 5 -12.35 0.38 3.80
N ASP A 6 -12.36 0.40 2.47
CA ASP A 6 -11.36 1.10 1.68
C ASP A 6 -11.44 2.61 1.96
N HIS A 7 -10.30 3.27 2.06
CA HIS A 7 -10.20 4.71 2.30
C HIS A 7 -9.58 5.40 1.09
N THR A 8 -10.09 6.57 0.74
CA THR A 8 -9.52 7.41 -0.30
C THR A 8 -8.22 8.07 0.18
N LEU A 9 -7.35 8.46 -0.76
CA LEU A 9 -6.10 9.19 -0.43
C LEU A 9 -6.35 10.50 0.32
N GLU A 10 -7.52 11.12 0.13
CA GLU A 10 -7.93 12.36 0.80
C GLU A 10 -8.29 12.08 2.28
N GLU A 11 -9.04 11.02 2.55
CA GLU A 11 -9.41 10.60 3.91
C GLU A 11 -8.20 10.16 4.72
N VAL A 12 -7.30 9.38 4.11
CA VAL A 12 -6.03 8.99 4.73
C VAL A 12 -5.17 10.24 4.97
N GLY A 13 -5.13 11.19 4.03
CA GLY A 13 -4.43 12.46 4.23
C GLY A 13 -4.92 13.20 5.48
N LYS A 14 -6.24 13.32 5.64
CA LYS A 14 -6.85 13.95 6.83
C LYS A 14 -6.55 13.20 8.13
N GLN A 15 -6.59 11.87 8.14
CA GLN A 15 -6.30 11.06 9.34
C GLN A 15 -4.85 11.22 9.82
N PHE A 16 -3.91 11.37 8.90
CA PHE A 16 -2.48 11.48 9.19
C PHE A 16 -1.94 12.91 9.19
N ASP A 17 -2.82 13.92 9.07
CA ASP A 17 -2.49 15.34 8.93
C ASP A 17 -1.43 15.63 7.85
N VAL A 18 -1.62 15.01 6.69
CA VAL A 18 -0.75 15.17 5.52
C VAL A 18 -1.56 15.39 4.25
N THR A 19 -0.91 15.91 3.22
CA THR A 19 -1.57 16.15 1.95
C THR A 19 -1.88 14.84 1.21
N ARG A 20 -2.94 14.88 0.38
CA ARG A 20 -3.27 13.79 -0.55
C ARG A 20 -2.06 13.33 -1.39
N GLU A 21 -1.28 14.28 -1.88
CA GLU A 21 -0.09 13.98 -2.69
C GLU A 21 0.99 13.29 -1.87
N ARG A 22 1.11 13.60 -0.57
CA ARG A 22 2.02 12.89 0.32
C ARG A 22 1.63 11.42 0.47
N ILE A 23 0.34 11.11 0.64
CA ILE A 23 -0.14 9.73 0.68
C ILE A 23 0.16 9.01 -0.64
N ARG A 24 -0.11 9.65 -1.79
CA ARG A 24 0.20 9.10 -3.12
C ARG A 24 1.68 8.75 -3.30
N GLN A 25 2.58 9.62 -2.83
CA GLN A 25 4.02 9.36 -2.87
C GLN A 25 4.44 8.17 -1.99
N ILE A 26 3.86 8.07 -0.79
CA ILE A 26 4.12 6.96 0.14
C ILE A 26 3.65 5.64 -0.48
N GLU A 27 2.45 5.62 -1.07
CA GLU A 27 1.91 4.47 -1.79
C GLU A 27 2.84 4.02 -2.93
N ALA A 28 3.23 4.94 -3.81
CA ALA A 28 4.15 4.63 -4.91
C ALA A 28 5.49 4.06 -4.40
N LYS A 29 6.02 4.63 -3.29
CA LYS A 29 7.24 4.14 -2.65
C LYS A 29 7.06 2.76 -2.02
N ALA A 30 5.90 2.49 -1.41
CA ALA A 30 5.57 1.20 -0.81
C ALA A 30 5.42 0.12 -1.89
N LEU A 31 4.66 0.39 -2.95
CA LEU A 31 4.52 -0.51 -4.09
C LEU A 31 5.88 -0.84 -4.72
N ARG A 32 6.76 0.15 -4.89
CA ARG A 32 8.13 -0.08 -5.37
C ARG A 32 8.92 -1.02 -4.47
N LYS A 33 8.80 -0.87 -3.14
CA LYS A 33 9.46 -1.77 -2.17
C LYS A 33 8.89 -3.19 -2.25
N LEU A 34 7.58 -3.34 -2.35
CA LEU A 34 6.90 -4.64 -2.42
C LEU A 34 7.20 -5.41 -3.71
N ARG A 35 7.53 -4.71 -4.81
CA ARG A 35 7.97 -5.33 -6.07
C ARG A 35 9.43 -5.81 -6.06
N HIS A 36 10.21 -5.49 -5.03
CA HIS A 36 11.61 -5.92 -4.95
C HIS A 36 11.70 -7.44 -4.73
N PRO A 37 12.56 -8.18 -5.47
CA PRO A 37 12.57 -9.65 -5.49
C PRO A 37 12.57 -10.29 -4.10
N THR A 38 13.42 -9.81 -3.20
CA THR A 38 13.53 -10.32 -1.83
C THR A 38 12.27 -10.18 -0.98
N ARG A 39 11.37 -9.24 -1.30
CA ARG A 39 10.07 -9.06 -0.62
C ARG A 39 8.92 -9.69 -1.39
N THR A 40 9.05 -9.79 -2.72
CA THR A 40 8.07 -10.42 -3.59
C THR A 40 8.03 -11.94 -3.37
N GLU A 41 9.16 -12.60 -3.04
CA GLU A 41 9.22 -14.05 -2.83
C GLU A 41 8.20 -14.56 -1.80
N SER A 42 8.06 -13.90 -0.65
CA SER A 42 7.04 -14.25 0.35
C SER A 42 5.60 -13.95 -0.09
N LEU A 43 5.42 -13.11 -1.12
CA LEU A 43 4.11 -12.73 -1.64
C LEU A 43 3.69 -13.62 -2.84
N LYS A 44 4.66 -14.22 -3.54
CA LYS A 44 4.40 -15.10 -4.70
C LYS A 44 3.56 -16.32 -4.34
N SER A 45 3.79 -16.91 -3.16
CA SER A 45 3.03 -18.08 -2.69
C SER A 45 1.52 -17.81 -2.55
N PHE A 46 1.11 -16.55 -2.41
CA PHE A 46 -0.30 -16.18 -2.35
C PHE A 46 -0.93 -16.05 -3.75
N LEU A 47 -0.13 -15.91 -4.81
CA LEU A 47 -0.60 -15.84 -6.19
C LEU A 47 -0.73 -17.23 -6.85
N ASP A 48 -0.13 -18.27 -6.28
CA ASP A 48 -0.15 -19.65 -6.80
C ASP A 48 -1.41 -20.47 -6.44
N ASN A 49 -2.43 -19.84 -5.85
CA ASN A 49 -3.72 -20.49 -5.64
C ASN A 49 -4.57 -20.42 -6.90
N LYS A 50 -4.55 -21.50 -7.68
CA LYS A 50 -5.51 -21.79 -8.74
C LYS A 50 -6.52 -22.84 -8.26
#